data_AF-A0A820STM1-F1
#
_entry.id   AF-A0A820STM1-F1
#
_cell.length_a   1.000
_cell.length_b   1.000
_cell.length_c   1.000
_cell.angle_alpha   90.00
_cell.angle_beta   90.00
_cell.angle_gamma   90.00
#
_symmetry.space_group_name_H-M   'P 1'
#
loop_
_entity.id
_entity.type
_entity.pdbx_description
1 polymer ?
#
loop_
_entity_poly.entity_id
_entity_poly.type
_entity_poly.pdbx_seq_one_letter_code
_entity_poly.pdbx_strand_id
1 'polypeptide(L)' 'ATEKPGAQIDEATNLIYVFIKDDANLQQNLKLEDVFLEFVQSKKQVCTAKNIRRVTFSLATQRQFPIYYTYRKRLT' A
#
# COMPACT_ATOMS: atom_id res chain seq x y z
N ALA A 1 15.56 -0.28 38.92
CA ALA A 1 15.34 0.17 37.53
C ALA A 1 14.21 -0.67 36.97
N THR A 2 13.05 -0.06 36.74
CA THR A 2 11.91 -0.74 36.10
C THR A 2 12.18 -0.80 34.61
N GLU A 3 12.42 -2.01 34.10
CA GLU A 3 12.57 -2.25 32.67
C GLU A 3 11.31 -1.78 31.95
N LYS A 4 11.46 -0.86 30.99
CA LYS A 4 10.38 -0.54 30.04
C LYS A 4 10.01 -1.87 29.35
N PRO A 5 8.72 -2.22 29.23
CA PRO A 5 8.34 -3.34 28.38
C PRO A 5 8.92 -3.05 27.00
N GLY A 6 9.82 -3.91 26.54
CA GLY A 6 10.40 -3.81 25.21
C GLY A 6 9.25 -3.71 24.22
N ALA A 7 9.34 -2.76 23.29
CA ALA A 7 8.36 -2.63 22.23
C ALA A 7 8.24 -4.00 21.56
N GLN A 8 7.14 -4.68 21.84
CA GLN A 8 6.82 -5.97 21.26
C GLN A 8 6.84 -5.73 19.75
N ILE A 9 7.82 -6.31 19.05
CA ILE A 9 7.89 -6.21 17.61
C ILE A 9 6.67 -7.00 17.13
N ASP A 10 5.58 -6.29 16.87
CA ASP A 10 4.39 -6.81 16.22
C ASP A 10 4.84 -7.71 15.06
N GLU A 11 4.23 -8.88 14.94
CA GLU A 11 4.49 -9.93 13.95
C GLU A 11 5.07 -9.42 12.63
N ALA A 12 6.02 -10.19 12.07
CA ALA A 12 6.60 -9.96 10.74
C ALA A 12 5.52 -9.49 9.76
N THR A 13 5.66 -8.23 9.35
CA THR A 13 4.62 -7.48 8.68
C THR A 13 4.85 -7.59 7.18
N ASN A 14 4.02 -8.34 6.46
CA ASN A 14 4.20 -8.49 5.02
C ASN A 14 3.81 -7.19 4.30
N LEU A 15 4.64 -6.78 3.34
CA LEU A 15 4.49 -5.56 2.54
C LEU A 15 4.44 -5.92 1.06
N ILE A 16 3.55 -5.26 0.31
CA ILE A 16 3.49 -5.37 -1.16
C ILE A 16 3.78 -4.00 -1.76
N TYR A 17 4.67 -3.98 -2.74
CA TYR A 17 4.96 -2.82 -3.57
C TYR A 17 4.58 -3.14 -5.02
N VAL A 18 3.74 -2.29 -5.60
CA VAL A 18 3.29 -2.40 -6.99
C VAL A 18 3.83 -1.18 -7.74
N PHE A 19 4.70 -1.41 -8.70
CA PHE A 19 5.24 -0.35 -9.56
C PHE A 19 4.42 -0.27 -10.83
N ILE A 20 3.92 0.93 -11.12
CA ILE A 20 3.10 1.23 -12.29
C ILE A 20 3.89 2.21 -13.13
N LYS A 21 4.25 1.75 -14.33
CA LYS A 21 4.80 2.62 -15.38
C LYS A 21 3.62 3.34 -16.01
N ASP A 22 3.51 4.64 -15.74
CA ASP A 22 2.42 5.43 -16.27
C ASP A 22 2.68 5.85 -17.72
N ASP A 23 1.65 5.79 -18.55
CA ASP A 23 1.60 6.46 -19.85
C ASP A 23 0.77 7.72 -19.63
N ALA A 24 1.39 8.89 -19.79
CA ALA A 24 0.84 10.20 -19.44
C ALA A 24 -0.56 10.50 -20.02
N ASN A 25 -1.02 9.70 -20.98
CA ASN A 25 -2.32 9.80 -21.64
C ASN A 25 -3.49 9.15 -20.88
N LEU A 26 -3.24 8.25 -19.92
CA LEU A 26 -4.32 7.54 -19.18
C LEU A 26 -4.94 8.36 -18.05
N GLN A 27 -4.28 9.45 -17.64
CA GLN A 27 -4.60 10.23 -16.44
C GLN A 27 -5.73 11.25 -16.61
N GLN A 28 -6.09 11.65 -17.83
CA GLN A 28 -6.97 12.81 -18.00
C GLN A 28 -8.40 12.61 -17.49
N ASN A 29 -8.87 11.36 -17.33
CA ASN A 29 -10.25 11.08 -16.93
C ASN A 29 -10.41 10.00 -15.84
N LEU A 30 -9.33 9.37 -15.36
CA LEU A 30 -9.40 8.26 -14.41
C LEU A 30 -8.85 8.66 -13.04
N LYS A 31 -9.67 8.54 -11.99
CA LYS A 31 -9.21 8.69 -10.60
C LYS A 31 -8.53 7.42 -10.14
N LEU A 32 -7.21 7.35 -10.30
CA LEU A 32 -6.42 6.16 -9.93
C LEU A 32 -6.55 5.76 -8.46
N GLU A 33 -6.79 6.72 -7.57
CA GLU A 33 -7.07 6.47 -6.16
C GLU A 33 -8.26 5.52 -5.95
N ASP A 34 -9.33 5.70 -6.73
CA ASP A 34 -10.54 4.89 -6.66
C ASP A 34 -10.25 3.47 -7.18
N VAL A 35 -9.49 3.37 -8.29
CA VAL A 35 -9.05 2.09 -8.88
C VAL A 35 -8.19 1.28 -7.90
N PHE A 36 -7.20 1.92 -7.27
CA PHE A 36 -6.32 1.27 -6.31
C PHE A 36 -7.07 0.87 -5.04
N LEU A 37 -8.00 1.72 -4.57
CA LEU A 37 -8.85 1.39 -3.44
C LEU A 37 -9.72 0.17 -3.73
N GLU A 38 -10.42 0.16 -4.87
CA GLU A 38 -11.24 -0.98 -5.31
C GLU A 38 -10.42 -2.26 -5.41
N PHE A 39 -9.24 -2.18 -6.01
CA PHE A 39 -8.32 -3.32 -6.09
C PHE A 39 -7.97 -3.85 -4.70
N VAL A 40 -7.52 -2.99 -3.77
CA VAL A 40 -7.13 -3.41 -2.42
C VAL A 40 -8.32 -4.01 -1.66
N GLN A 41 -9.52 -3.44 -1.83
CA GLN A 41 -10.75 -3.97 -1.23
C GLN A 41 -11.09 -5.35 -1.79
N SER A 42 -10.97 -5.56 -3.11
CA SER A 42 -11.19 -6.87 -3.75
C SER A 42 -10.21 -7.96 -3.25
N LYS A 43 -9.02 -7.57 -2.77
CA LYS A 43 -7.98 -8.49 -2.24
C LYS A 43 -7.96 -8.57 -0.72
N LYS A 44 -8.91 -7.95 -0.01
CA LYS A 44 -8.93 -7.86 1.46
C LYS A 44 -8.75 -9.23 2.16
N GLN A 45 -9.41 -10.27 1.66
CA GLN A 45 -9.30 -11.62 2.23
C GLN A 45 -7.89 -12.20 2.10
N VAL A 46 -7.27 -12.07 0.91
CA VAL A 46 -5.89 -12.50 0.66
C VAL A 46 -4.91 -11.72 1.54
N CYS A 47 -5.07 -10.39 1.61
CA CYS A 47 -4.23 -9.55 2.46
C CYS A 47 -4.32 -9.97 3.93
N THR A 48 -5.51 -10.33 4.40
CA THR A 48 -5.70 -10.81 5.78
C THR A 48 -5.06 -12.17 6.00
N ALA A 49 -5.33 -13.14 5.13
CA ALA A 49 -4.82 -14.51 5.25
C ALA A 49 -3.29 -14.60 5.15
N LYS A 50 -2.65 -13.67 4.44
CA LYS A 50 -1.19 -13.61 4.26
C LYS A 50 -0.50 -12.61 5.18
N ASN A 51 -1.20 -12.07 6.19
CA ASN A 51 -0.69 -11.02 7.08
C ASN A 51 -0.04 -9.82 6.34
N ILE A 52 -0.62 -9.44 5.20
CA ILE A 52 -0.18 -8.26 4.45
C ILE A 52 -0.78 -7.04 5.13
N ARG A 53 0.12 -6.18 5.60
CA ARG A 53 -0.24 -4.97 6.34
C ARG A 53 -0.33 -3.74 5.47
N ARG A 54 0.54 -3.66 4.45
CA ARG A 54 0.62 -2.50 3.57
C ARG A 54 0.69 -2.94 2.12
N VAL A 55 -0.10 -2.28 1.29
CA VAL A 55 -0.01 -2.34 -0.16
C VAL A 55 0.29 -0.92 -0.63
N THR A 56 1.42 -0.74 -1.31
CA THR A 56 1.85 0.56 -1.82
C THR A 56 1.93 0.51 -3.35
N PHE A 57 1.18 1.37 -4.01
CA PHE A 57 1.29 1.62 -5.45
C PHE A 57 2.25 2.78 -5.67
N SER A 58 3.25 2.59 -6.52
CA SER A 58 4.19 3.62 -6.95
C SER A 58 3.94 3.93 -8.42
N LEU A 59 3.62 5.19 -8.71
CA LEU A 59 3.43 5.69 -10.06
C LEU A 59 4.63 6.49 -10.48
N ALA A 60 5.35 5.97 -11.47
CA ALA A 60 6.46 6.68 -12.08
C ALA A 60 5.92 7.62 -13.16
N THR A 61 6.01 8.93 -12.91
CA THR A 61 5.79 9.99 -13.90
C THR A 61 7.13 10.44 -14.49
N GLN A 62 7.15 10.74 -15.79
CA GLN A 62 8.39 11.19 -16.44
C GLN A 62 8.88 12.50 -15.80
N ARG A 63 10.18 12.54 -15.46
CA ARG A 63 10.89 13.72 -14.93
C ARG A 63 10.31 14.27 -13.61
N GLN A 64 9.54 13.48 -12.88
CA GLN A 64 9.00 13.84 -11.57
C GLN A 64 9.28 12.73 -10.55
N PHE A 65 9.26 13.08 -9.27
CA PHE A 65 9.30 12.08 -8.21
C PHE A 65 8.05 11.19 -8.29
N PRO A 66 8.18 9.87 -8.10
CA PRO A 66 7.03 8.98 -8.13
C PRO A 66 6.00 9.35 -7.08
N ILE A 67 4.72 9.18 -7.44
CA ILE A 67 3.60 9.35 -6.51
C ILE A 67 3.34 7.99 -5.85
N TYR A 68 3.11 8.00 -4.53
CA TYR A 68 2.89 6.77 -3.75
C TYR A 68 1.50 6.76 -3.11
N TYR A 69 0.74 5.69 -3.34
CA TYR A 69 -0.54 5.42 -2.71
C TYR A 69 -0.41 4.22 -1.77
N THR A 70 -0.51 4.43 -0.46
CA THR A 70 -0.31 3.38 0.54
C THR A 70 -1.58 3.08 1.31
N TYR A 71 -2.05 1.84 1.21
CA TYR A 71 -3.20 1.33 1.94
C TYR A 71 -2.71 0.45 3.08
N ARG A 72 -3.18 0.73 4.30
CA ARG A 72 -2.77 0.01 5.51
C ARG A 72 -3.95 -0.70 6.15
N LYS A 73 -3.76 -1.95 6.59
CA LYS A 73 -4.71 -2.64 7.47
C LYS A 73 -4.85 -1.82 8.77
N ARG A 74 -6.07 -1.49 9.20
CA ARG A 74 -6.32 -0.93 10.53
C ARG A 74 -6.09 -2.03 11.57
N LEU A 75 -5.41 -1.70 12.68
CA LEU A 75 -5.45 -2.58 13.87
C LEU A 75 -6.85 -2.41 14.44
N THR A 76 -7.66 -3.45 14.34
CA THR A 76 -8.85 -3.63 15.19
C THR A 76 -8.42 -4.36 16.43
#